data_AF-A0A5F7ZHX7-F1
#
_entry.id   AF-A0A5F7ZHX7-F1
#
_cell.length_a   1.000
_cell.length_b   1.000
_cell.length_c   1.000
_cell.angle_alpha   90.00
_cell.angle_beta   90.00
_cell.angle_gamma   90.00
#
_symmetry.space_group_name_H-M   'P 1'
#
loop_
_entity.id
_entity.type
_entity.pdbx_description
1 polymer ?
#
loop_
_entity_poly.entity_id
_entity_poly.type
_entity_poly.pdbx_seq_one_letter_code
_entity_poly.pdbx_strand_id
1 'polypeptide(L)'
;MGKKQYRKAGNSKNQSTSPPPKERSSSPATEQSWAEDDFDELREEGFSRSNFSELKEELRNQRKKTKNLEKRMDECMTRIINAEKTLKELIEMKTITREIHDKCTSFNNRLDQLEERVSAIEDQMNEMKREEKCGEKRVKRNEQSLQEVWDYVKRPNLHLIGVPESDGENGTKLENTLQDIIQENFPNLVRQATIQIQEIQRTPQRYS
;
A
#
# COMPACT_ATOMS: atom_id res chain seq x y z
N MET A 1 -17.58 -21.53 -32.73
CA MET A 1 -17.95 -21.56 -34.16
C MET A 1 -17.22 -20.42 -34.86
N GLY A 2 -16.52 -20.67 -35.97
CA GLY A 2 -15.86 -19.62 -36.77
C GLY A 2 -14.56 -20.08 -37.42
N LYS A 3 -14.64 -20.95 -38.44
CA LYS A 3 -13.53 -21.37 -39.31
C LYS A 3 -13.41 -20.43 -40.52
N LYS A 4 -12.16 -20.20 -40.99
CA LYS A 4 -11.65 -20.00 -42.37
C LYS A 4 -10.21 -19.43 -42.23
N GLN A 5 -9.08 -20.08 -42.54
CA GLN A 5 -8.57 -20.90 -43.66
C GLN A 5 -8.42 -20.19 -45.02
N TYR A 6 -7.17 -20.29 -45.53
CA TYR A 6 -6.58 -20.13 -46.88
C TYR A 6 -5.60 -18.93 -47.00
N ARG A 7 -4.41 -19.01 -47.61
CA ARG A 7 -3.68 -20.06 -48.38
C ARG A 7 -2.18 -19.67 -48.48
N LYS A 8 -1.30 -20.67 -48.60
CA LYS A 8 0.15 -20.56 -48.90
C LYS A 8 0.43 -20.23 -50.38
N ALA A 9 1.46 -19.43 -50.63
CA ALA A 9 2.38 -19.41 -51.80
C ALA A 9 3.53 -18.45 -51.42
N GLY A 10 4.79 -18.56 -51.79
CA GLY A 10 5.56 -19.50 -52.60
C GLY A 10 7.04 -19.26 -52.26
N ASN A 11 7.85 -20.29 -52.42
CA ASN A 11 9.28 -20.35 -52.12
C ASN A 11 10.09 -19.65 -53.22
N SER A 12 11.14 -18.89 -52.88
CA SER A 12 12.21 -18.53 -53.83
C SER A 12 13.57 -18.55 -53.13
N LYS A 13 14.29 -19.63 -53.39
CA LYS A 13 15.64 -19.96 -52.96
C LYS A 13 16.59 -19.48 -54.07
N ASN A 14 17.29 -18.39 -53.85
CA ASN A 14 18.27 -17.89 -54.82
C ASN A 14 19.62 -18.58 -54.56
N GLN A 15 19.86 -19.68 -55.27
CA GLN A 15 21.20 -20.20 -55.53
C GLN A 15 21.82 -19.37 -56.66
N SER A 16 22.98 -18.77 -56.41
CA SER A 16 23.82 -18.16 -57.44
C SER A 16 24.89 -19.16 -57.81
N THR A 17 24.77 -19.71 -59.02
CA THR A 17 25.67 -20.68 -59.64
C THR A 17 26.67 -19.94 -60.53
N SER A 18 27.96 -20.25 -60.38
CA SER A 18 29.05 -19.73 -61.19
C SER A 18 28.92 -20.09 -62.69
N PRO A 19 29.39 -19.24 -63.62
CA PRO A 19 29.41 -19.56 -65.05
C PRO A 19 30.53 -20.55 -65.42
N PRO A 20 30.36 -21.36 -66.48
CA PRO A 20 31.31 -22.40 -66.88
C PRO A 20 32.51 -21.85 -67.66
N PRO A 21 33.64 -22.59 -67.73
CA PRO A 21 34.86 -22.15 -68.39
C PRO A 21 34.69 -22.24 -69.91
N LYS A 22 34.92 -21.11 -70.61
CA LYS A 22 34.89 -21.07 -72.08
C LYS A 22 36.29 -21.33 -72.62
N GLU A 23 36.35 -22.27 -73.55
CA GLU A 23 37.56 -22.81 -74.17
C GLU A 23 38.36 -21.77 -74.95
N ARG A 24 39.63 -22.15 -75.10
CA ARG A 24 40.74 -21.44 -75.72
C ARG A 24 40.50 -21.17 -77.21
N SER A 25 40.77 -19.94 -77.62
CA SER A 25 41.18 -19.63 -78.99
C SER A 25 42.45 -18.80 -78.92
N SER A 26 43.57 -19.47 -79.17
CA SER A 26 44.92 -18.91 -79.29
C SER A 26 45.00 -17.96 -80.49
N SER A 27 45.45 -16.74 -80.26
CA SER A 27 45.97 -15.84 -81.30
C SER A 27 47.48 -15.68 -81.08
N PRO A 28 48.30 -15.54 -82.13
CA PRO A 28 49.74 -15.69 -82.03
C PRO A 28 50.34 -14.53 -81.21
N ALA A 29 51.18 -14.89 -80.25
CA ALA A 29 51.98 -13.95 -79.49
C ALA A 29 52.98 -13.29 -80.44
N THR A 30 52.77 -12.00 -80.74
CA THR A 30 53.83 -11.15 -81.26
C THR A 30 54.83 -10.95 -80.13
N GLU A 31 55.92 -11.71 -80.21
CA GLU A 31 57.10 -11.58 -79.36
C GLU A 31 57.76 -10.23 -79.70
N GLN A 32 57.27 -9.15 -79.08
CA GLN A 32 58.00 -7.90 -79.00
C GLN A 32 59.11 -8.11 -77.98
N SER A 33 60.28 -8.52 -78.46
CA SER A 33 61.54 -8.37 -77.76
C SER A 33 61.80 -6.88 -77.58
N TRP A 34 61.31 -6.30 -76.49
CA TRP A 34 61.75 -4.99 -76.04
C TRP A 34 63.23 -5.13 -75.71
N ALA A 35 64.08 -4.44 -76.47
CA ALA A 35 65.49 -4.34 -76.12
C ALA A 35 65.57 -3.58 -74.79
N GLU A 36 66.52 -3.94 -73.92
CA GLU A 36 66.76 -3.23 -72.66
C GLU A 36 67.08 -1.72 -72.88
N ASP A 37 67.32 -1.31 -74.13
CA ASP A 37 67.49 0.09 -74.58
C ASP A 37 66.17 0.87 -74.74
N ASP A 38 64.99 0.23 -74.80
CA ASP A 38 63.70 0.95 -74.87
C ASP A 38 63.27 1.55 -73.51
N PHE A 39 64.04 1.28 -72.44
CA PHE A 39 63.85 1.90 -71.13
C PHE A 39 64.63 3.21 -70.94
N ASP A 40 65.57 3.54 -71.83
CA ASP A 40 66.34 4.79 -71.73
C ASP A 40 65.73 5.96 -72.52
N GLU A 41 64.75 5.69 -73.40
CA GLU A 41 63.93 6.71 -74.09
C GLU A 41 62.54 6.92 -73.42
N LEU A 42 62.43 6.62 -72.12
CA LEU A 42 61.34 7.08 -71.24
C LEU A 42 61.88 7.91 -70.07
N ARG A 43 63.12 8.40 -70.18
CA ARG A 43 63.81 9.13 -69.13
C ARG A 43 63.56 10.64 -69.16
N GLU A 44 62.78 11.20 -70.08
CA GLU A 44 62.66 12.68 -70.17
C GLU A 44 61.26 13.19 -70.64
N GLU A 45 60.16 12.53 -70.24
CA GLU A 45 58.83 13.16 -70.42
C GLU A 45 57.85 12.78 -69.29
N GLY A 46 57.93 13.51 -68.18
CA GLY A 46 56.89 13.55 -67.14
C GLY A 46 57.33 13.15 -65.73
N PHE A 47 58.46 12.47 -65.55
CA PHE A 47 59.04 12.22 -64.23
C PHE A 47 60.06 13.29 -63.83
N SER A 48 59.62 14.55 -63.81
CA SER A 48 60.39 15.60 -63.15
C SER A 48 60.57 15.24 -61.67
N ARG A 49 61.77 15.44 -61.14
CA ARG A 49 62.09 15.40 -59.69
C ARG A 49 61.08 16.18 -58.83
N SER A 50 60.41 17.19 -59.43
CA SER A 50 59.31 17.96 -58.85
C SER A 50 58.06 17.12 -58.56
N ASN A 51 57.63 16.25 -59.47
CA ASN A 51 56.41 15.43 -59.33
C ASN A 51 56.53 14.40 -58.20
N PHE A 52 57.73 13.83 -58.02
CA PHE A 52 58.01 12.92 -56.90
C PHE A 52 58.00 13.64 -55.54
N SER A 53 58.49 14.89 -55.48
CA SER A 53 58.48 15.68 -54.24
C SER A 53 57.08 16.09 -53.80
N GLU A 54 56.19 16.40 -54.73
CA GLU A 54 54.80 16.77 -54.46
C GLU A 54 53.99 15.56 -53.95
N LEU A 55 54.14 14.40 -54.60
CA LEU A 55 53.53 13.13 -54.16
C LEU A 55 53.96 12.75 -52.73
N LYS A 56 55.24 12.97 -52.39
CA LYS A 56 55.79 12.67 -51.06
C LYS A 56 55.20 13.57 -49.97
N GLU A 57 55.01 14.86 -50.24
CA GLU A 57 54.33 15.77 -49.31
C GLU A 57 52.85 15.44 -49.16
N GLU A 58 52.15 15.08 -50.23
CA GLU A 58 50.75 14.64 -50.15
C GLU A 58 50.62 13.35 -49.32
N LEU A 59 51.49 12.36 -49.53
CA LEU A 59 51.50 11.13 -48.71
C LEU A 59 51.78 11.42 -47.23
N ARG A 60 52.67 12.38 -46.94
CA ARG A 60 52.93 12.86 -45.58
C ARG A 60 51.71 13.55 -44.97
N ASN A 61 50.97 14.35 -45.74
CA ASN A 61 49.74 15.00 -45.32
C ASN A 61 48.61 13.98 -45.09
N GLN A 62 48.44 13.01 -45.98
CA GLN A 62 47.49 11.91 -45.82
C GLN A 62 47.78 11.13 -44.54
N ARG A 63 49.04 10.78 -44.27
CA ARG A 63 49.42 10.11 -43.01
C ARG A 63 49.04 10.91 -41.77
N LYS A 64 49.20 12.24 -41.78
CA LYS A 64 48.75 13.12 -40.68
C LYS A 64 47.23 13.13 -40.54
N LYS A 65 46.49 13.19 -41.65
CA LYS A 65 45.03 13.13 -41.68
C LYS A 65 44.51 11.80 -41.12
N THR A 66 45.08 10.66 -41.54
CA THR A 66 44.70 9.32 -41.04
C THR A 66 44.93 9.20 -39.54
N LYS A 67 46.08 9.65 -39.01
CA LYS A 67 46.35 9.64 -37.55
C LYS A 67 45.37 10.50 -36.75
N ASN A 68 44.99 11.66 -37.30
CA ASN A 68 43.97 12.51 -36.66
C ASN A 68 42.60 11.84 -36.66
N LEU A 69 42.23 11.17 -37.76
CA LEU A 69 40.99 10.42 -37.87
C LEU A 69 40.95 9.24 -36.88
N GLU A 70 42.05 8.51 -36.73
CA GLU A 70 42.21 7.42 -35.76
C GLU A 70 41.94 7.91 -34.33
N LYS A 71 42.58 9.01 -33.91
CA LYS A 71 42.33 9.62 -32.58
C LYS A 71 40.86 10.01 -32.38
N ARG A 72 40.22 10.56 -33.41
CA ARG A 72 38.78 10.91 -33.36
C ARG A 72 37.90 9.67 -33.26
N MET A 73 38.31 8.56 -33.89
CA MET A 73 37.60 7.29 -33.82
C MET A 73 37.68 6.69 -32.41
N ASP A 74 38.86 6.69 -31.79
CA ASP A 74 39.04 6.21 -30.41
C ASP A 74 38.23 7.04 -29.40
N GLU A 75 38.21 8.36 -29.58
CA GLU A 75 37.37 9.25 -28.78
C GLU A 75 35.88 8.94 -28.98
N CYS A 76 35.45 8.73 -30.23
CA CYS A 76 34.08 8.35 -30.56
C CYS A 76 33.71 7.00 -29.90
N MET A 77 34.61 6.01 -29.96
CA MET A 77 34.39 4.69 -29.36
C MET A 77 34.20 4.79 -27.84
N THR A 78 35.02 5.62 -27.17
CA THR A 78 34.91 5.89 -25.73
C THR A 78 33.56 6.52 -25.39
N ARG A 79 33.09 7.47 -26.21
CA ARG A 79 31.77 8.10 -26.02
C ARG A 79 30.63 7.10 -26.21
N ILE A 80 30.73 6.21 -27.20
CA ILE A 80 29.72 5.14 -27.43
C ILE A 80 29.65 4.21 -26.23
N ILE A 81 30.78 3.71 -25.72
CA ILE A 81 30.81 2.83 -24.54
C ILE A 81 30.18 3.51 -23.31
N ASN A 82 30.44 4.79 -23.11
CA ASN A 82 29.83 5.54 -22.02
C ASN A 82 28.31 5.71 -22.22
N ALA A 83 27.85 5.97 -23.44
CA ALA A 83 26.43 6.06 -23.76
C ALA A 83 25.68 4.73 -23.61
N GLU A 84 26.33 3.60 -23.93
CA GLU A 84 25.75 2.26 -23.70
C GLU A 84 25.55 1.99 -22.21
N LYS A 85 26.48 2.40 -21.35
CA LYS A 85 26.33 2.29 -19.89
C LYS A 85 25.15 3.10 -19.36
N THR A 86 25.03 4.36 -19.78
CA THR A 86 23.91 5.21 -19.33
C THR A 86 22.55 4.71 -19.85
N LEU A 87 22.48 4.15 -21.06
CA LEU A 87 21.27 3.52 -21.57
C LEU A 87 20.86 2.29 -20.75
N LYS A 88 21.83 1.51 -20.27
CA LYS A 88 21.54 0.36 -19.40
C LYS A 88 20.93 0.80 -18.07
N GLU A 89 21.51 1.81 -17.42
CA GLU A 89 20.96 2.41 -16.19
C GLU A 89 19.55 2.97 -16.41
N LEU A 90 19.29 3.59 -17.56
CA LEU A 90 17.97 4.12 -17.92
C LEU A 90 16.89 3.03 -18.02
N ILE A 91 17.23 1.86 -18.56
CA ILE A 91 16.30 0.72 -18.64
C ILE A 91 15.95 0.19 -17.25
N GLU A 92 16.93 0.11 -16.34
CA GLU A 92 16.71 -0.30 -14.95
C GLU A 92 15.86 0.72 -14.18
N MET A 93 16.11 2.02 -14.37
CA MET A 93 15.26 3.07 -13.79
C MET A 93 13.80 2.96 -14.28
N LYS A 94 13.59 2.63 -15.55
CA LYS A 94 12.25 2.41 -16.11
C LYS A 94 11.53 1.23 -15.44
N THR A 95 12.23 0.14 -15.12
CA THR A 95 11.62 -1.01 -14.42
C THR A 95 11.25 -0.65 -12.99
N ILE A 96 12.14 0.00 -12.25
CA ILE A 96 11.88 0.44 -10.88
C ILE A 96 10.70 1.43 -10.85
N THR A 97 10.62 2.35 -11.81
CA THR A 97 9.50 3.31 -11.92
C THR A 97 8.16 2.60 -12.10
N ARG A 98 8.13 1.51 -12.88
CA ARG A 98 6.91 0.70 -13.05
C ARG A 98 6.51 0.02 -11.75
N GLU A 99 7.46 -0.58 -11.04
CA GLU A 99 7.18 -1.23 -9.75
C GLU A 99 6.66 -0.25 -8.70
N ILE A 100 7.21 0.96 -8.65
CA ILE A 100 6.72 2.04 -7.78
C ILE A 100 5.28 2.38 -8.13
N HIS A 101 4.99 2.59 -9.42
CA HIS A 101 3.63 2.89 -9.88
C HIS A 101 2.63 1.81 -9.43
N ASP A 102 2.96 0.53 -9.63
CA ASP A 102 2.06 -0.58 -9.27
C ASP A 102 1.86 -0.68 -7.75
N LYS A 103 2.90 -0.44 -6.96
CA LYS A 103 2.80 -0.34 -5.49
C LYS A 103 1.94 0.84 -5.05
N CYS A 104 2.08 1.99 -5.70
CA CYS A 104 1.24 3.17 -5.42
C CYS A 104 -0.24 2.88 -5.73
N THR A 105 -0.55 2.24 -6.87
CA THR A 105 -1.92 1.83 -7.19
C THR A 105 -2.47 0.83 -6.16
N SER A 106 -1.68 -0.17 -5.78
CA SER A 106 -2.07 -1.12 -4.73
C SER A 106 -2.30 -0.44 -3.38
N PHE A 107 -1.52 0.59 -3.05
CA PHE A 107 -1.67 1.33 -1.81
C PHE A 107 -2.96 2.16 -1.81
N ASN A 108 -3.27 2.86 -2.91
CA ASN A 108 -4.51 3.63 -3.05
C ASN A 108 -5.74 2.74 -2.86
N ASN A 109 -5.79 1.57 -3.51
CA ASN A 109 -6.90 0.63 -3.33
C ASN A 109 -7.07 0.18 -1.87
N ARG A 110 -5.97 0.06 -1.10
CA ARG A 110 -6.04 -0.27 0.33
C ARG A 110 -6.53 0.91 1.17
N LEU A 111 -6.21 2.15 0.77
CA LEU A 111 -6.73 3.35 1.42
C LEU A 111 -8.24 3.47 1.21
N ASP A 112 -8.72 3.26 -0.02
CA ASP A 112 -10.16 3.31 -0.33
C ASP A 112 -10.94 2.28 0.52
N GLN A 113 -10.43 1.05 0.62
CA GLN A 113 -11.00 0.02 1.51
C GLN A 113 -10.97 0.41 2.99
N LEU A 114 -9.91 1.11 3.43
CA LEU A 114 -9.81 1.56 4.81
C LEU A 114 -10.82 2.68 5.09
N GLU A 115 -11.01 3.59 4.13
CA GLU A 115 -11.98 4.68 4.22
C GLU A 115 -13.41 4.12 4.36
N GLU A 116 -13.80 3.16 3.51
CA GLU A 116 -15.11 2.49 3.63
C GLU A 116 -15.31 1.83 5.00
N ARG A 117 -14.27 1.18 5.53
CA ARG A 117 -14.32 0.57 6.86
C ARG A 117 -14.45 1.59 7.98
N VAL A 118 -13.78 2.74 7.85
CA VAL A 118 -13.90 3.84 8.82
C VAL A 118 -15.32 4.39 8.79
N SER A 119 -15.90 4.65 7.62
CA SER A 119 -17.29 5.10 7.49
C SER A 119 -18.28 4.10 8.12
N ALA A 120 -18.08 2.80 7.90
CA ALA A 120 -18.93 1.77 8.53
C ALA A 120 -18.82 1.77 10.07
N ILE A 121 -17.62 1.99 10.61
CA ILE A 121 -17.42 2.10 12.08
C ILE A 121 -18.08 3.37 12.63
N GLU A 122 -18.00 4.48 11.91
CA GLU A 122 -18.68 5.73 12.32
C GLU A 122 -20.19 5.55 12.39
N ASP A 123 -20.80 4.88 11.41
CA ASP A 123 -22.23 4.58 11.42
C ASP A 123 -22.62 3.67 12.60
N GLN A 124 -21.82 2.63 12.87
CA GLN A 124 -22.03 1.75 14.03
C GLN A 124 -21.91 2.51 15.37
N MET A 125 -20.93 3.40 15.49
CA MET A 125 -20.76 4.23 16.69
C MET A 125 -21.97 5.14 16.91
N ASN A 126 -22.53 5.70 15.84
CA ASN A 126 -23.74 6.52 15.90
C ASN A 126 -24.98 5.72 16.31
N GLU A 127 -25.12 4.46 15.88
CA GLU A 127 -26.18 3.55 16.35
C GLU A 127 -26.02 3.24 17.84
N MET A 128 -24.83 2.80 18.28
CA MET A 128 -24.55 2.48 19.69
C MET A 128 -24.86 3.66 20.61
N LYS A 129 -24.49 4.88 20.21
CA LYS A 129 -24.79 6.11 20.98
C LYS A 129 -26.30 6.37 21.10
N ARG A 130 -27.09 6.03 20.08
CA ARG A 130 -28.56 6.14 20.13
C ARG A 130 -29.16 5.07 21.06
N GLU A 131 -28.65 3.84 20.99
CA GLU A 131 -29.07 2.75 21.87
C GLU A 131 -28.76 3.03 23.33
N GLU A 132 -27.55 3.52 23.63
CA GLU A 132 -27.11 3.90 24.99
C GLU A 132 -28.06 4.95 25.59
N LYS A 133 -28.38 6.00 24.84
CA LYS A 133 -29.33 7.03 25.26
C LYS A 133 -30.73 6.48 25.54
N CYS A 134 -31.14 5.44 24.81
CA CYS A 134 -32.41 4.75 25.08
C CYS A 134 -32.33 3.92 26.36
N GLY A 135 -31.22 3.19 26.55
CA GLY A 135 -30.92 2.42 27.76
C GLY A 135 -30.92 3.29 29.00
N GLU A 136 -30.25 4.44 28.96
CA GLU A 136 -30.17 5.40 30.07
C GLU A 136 -31.56 5.87 30.52
N LYS A 137 -32.44 6.22 29.57
CA LYS A 137 -33.83 6.60 29.89
C LYS A 137 -34.61 5.47 30.54
N ARG A 138 -34.35 4.21 30.17
CA ARG A 138 -34.99 3.04 30.80
C ARG A 138 -34.49 2.84 32.22
N VAL A 139 -33.17 2.93 32.44
CA VAL A 139 -32.57 2.84 33.79
C VAL A 139 -33.13 3.93 34.69
N LYS A 140 -33.16 5.18 34.24
CA LYS A 140 -33.71 6.31 35.00
C LYS A 140 -35.18 6.11 35.38
N ARG A 141 -36.01 5.63 34.45
CA ARG A 141 -37.42 5.31 34.74
C ARG A 141 -37.53 4.19 35.76
N ASN A 142 -36.72 3.15 35.64
CA ASN A 142 -36.76 2.01 36.55
C ASN A 142 -36.32 2.43 37.96
N GLU A 143 -35.29 3.27 38.08
CA GLU A 143 -34.84 3.83 39.36
C GLU A 143 -35.96 4.63 40.04
N GLN A 144 -36.63 5.52 39.31
CA GLN A 144 -37.78 6.27 39.81
C GLN A 144 -38.92 5.35 40.24
N SER A 145 -39.26 4.37 39.41
CA SER A 145 -40.32 3.40 39.73
C SER A 145 -39.98 2.55 40.95
N LEU A 146 -38.72 2.14 41.11
CA LEU A 146 -38.28 1.41 42.30
C LEU A 146 -38.38 2.26 43.55
N GLN A 147 -38.02 3.55 43.47
CA GLN A 147 -38.19 4.49 44.58
C GLN A 147 -39.65 4.60 44.99
N GLU A 148 -40.56 4.79 44.02
CA GLU A 148 -42.01 4.88 44.28
C GLU A 148 -42.56 3.60 44.93
N VAL A 149 -42.14 2.42 44.45
CA VAL A 149 -42.54 1.14 45.02
C VAL A 149 -42.00 0.99 46.44
N TRP A 150 -40.74 1.37 46.67
CA TRP A 150 -40.13 1.27 47.99
C TRP A 150 -40.82 2.20 48.99
N ASP A 151 -41.12 3.44 48.58
CA ASP A 151 -41.88 4.39 49.37
C ASP A 151 -43.29 3.85 49.67
N TYR A 152 -43.97 3.28 48.66
CA TYR A 152 -45.28 2.66 48.83
C TYR A 152 -45.26 1.52 49.85
N VAL A 153 -44.28 0.61 49.77
CA VAL A 153 -44.11 -0.52 50.69
C VAL A 153 -43.80 -0.05 52.11
N LYS A 154 -43.05 1.05 52.27
CA LYS A 154 -42.69 1.61 53.58
C LYS A 154 -43.73 2.54 54.20
N ARG A 155 -44.76 2.96 53.47
CA ARG A 155 -45.83 3.85 53.98
C ARG A 155 -46.42 3.45 55.34
N PRO A 156 -46.74 2.18 55.64
CA PRO A 156 -47.29 1.79 56.94
C PRO A 156 -46.22 1.66 58.05
N ASN A 157 -44.93 1.77 57.72
CA ASN A 157 -43.86 1.48 58.66
C ASN A 157 -43.53 2.72 59.51
N LEU A 158 -43.37 2.52 60.82
CA LEU A 158 -42.90 3.55 61.77
C LEU A 158 -41.51 3.18 62.28
N HIS A 159 -40.60 4.16 62.36
CA HIS A 159 -39.27 3.98 62.95
C HIS A 159 -39.22 4.59 64.35
N LEU A 160 -38.91 3.75 65.34
CA LEU A 160 -38.72 4.16 66.74
C LEU A 160 -37.21 4.21 67.02
N ILE A 161 -36.72 5.36 67.47
CA ILE A 161 -35.30 5.62 67.71
C ILE A 161 -35.09 5.85 69.21
N GLY A 162 -33.96 5.35 69.74
CA GLY A 162 -33.60 5.52 71.15
C GLY A 162 -34.23 4.50 72.11
N VAL A 163 -34.84 3.44 71.59
CA VAL A 163 -35.41 2.35 72.40
C VAL A 163 -34.27 1.44 72.91
N PRO A 164 -34.07 1.30 74.24
CA PRO A 164 -32.99 0.49 74.81
C PRO A 164 -33.16 -0.99 74.43
N GLU A 165 -32.05 -1.70 74.22
CA GLU A 165 -32.05 -3.15 73.95
C GLU A 165 -32.24 -3.95 75.25
N SER A 166 -33.01 -5.03 75.17
CA SER A 166 -33.22 -5.95 76.29
C SER A 166 -32.65 -7.34 76.02
N ASP A 167 -32.18 -8.03 77.05
CA ASP A 167 -31.65 -9.38 76.89
C ASP A 167 -32.76 -10.37 76.50
N GLY A 168 -32.49 -11.16 75.46
CA GLY A 168 -33.46 -12.12 74.90
C GLY A 168 -34.71 -11.43 74.32
N GLU A 169 -34.53 -10.26 73.70
CA GLU A 169 -35.60 -9.52 73.03
C GLU A 169 -36.18 -10.33 71.86
N ASN A 170 -37.51 -10.39 71.78
CA ASN A 170 -38.26 -11.06 70.73
C ASN A 170 -39.46 -10.19 70.31
N GLY A 171 -40.20 -10.61 69.29
CA GLY A 171 -41.34 -9.84 68.75
C GLY A 171 -42.34 -9.43 69.83
N THR A 172 -42.74 -10.35 70.73
CA THR A 172 -43.71 -10.05 71.79
C THR A 172 -43.17 -9.06 72.83
N LYS A 173 -41.88 -9.11 73.20
CA LYS A 173 -41.27 -8.08 74.06
C LYS A 173 -41.31 -6.70 73.38
N LEU A 174 -40.97 -6.63 72.10
CA LEU A 174 -41.01 -5.37 71.33
C LEU A 174 -42.43 -4.81 71.21
N GLU A 175 -43.44 -5.66 71.00
CA GLU A 175 -44.85 -5.25 70.97
C GLU A 175 -45.29 -4.68 72.32
N ASN A 176 -44.93 -5.32 73.43
CA ASN A 176 -45.24 -4.82 74.78
C ASN A 176 -44.58 -3.45 75.02
N THR A 177 -43.29 -3.29 74.67
CA THR A 177 -42.60 -2.00 74.79
C THR A 177 -43.27 -0.91 73.95
N LEU A 178 -43.75 -1.24 72.74
CA LEU A 178 -44.52 -0.29 71.93
C LEU A 178 -45.84 0.10 72.60
N GLN A 179 -46.55 -0.86 73.22
CA GLN A 179 -47.77 -0.56 73.97
C GLN A 179 -47.51 0.35 75.17
N ASP A 180 -46.42 0.11 75.92
CA ASP A 180 -46.00 0.97 77.03
C ASP A 180 -45.75 2.41 76.55
N ILE A 181 -45.01 2.57 75.44
CA ILE A 181 -44.74 3.89 74.83
C ILE A 181 -46.05 4.60 74.43
N ILE A 182 -47.00 3.89 73.82
CA ILE A 182 -48.29 4.47 73.40
C ILE A 182 -49.15 4.84 74.60
N GLN A 183 -49.19 4.02 75.66
CA GLN A 183 -49.95 4.34 76.86
C GLN A 183 -49.39 5.57 77.59
N GLU A 184 -48.07 5.67 77.69
CA GLU A 184 -47.38 6.78 78.35
C GLU A 184 -47.58 8.10 77.58
N ASN A 185 -47.46 8.08 76.24
CA ASN A 185 -47.46 9.30 75.42
C ASN A 185 -48.82 9.65 74.81
N PHE A 186 -49.66 8.66 74.50
CA PHE A 186 -50.91 8.81 73.74
C PHE A 186 -52.10 8.00 74.31
N PRO A 187 -52.55 8.31 75.53
CA PRO A 187 -53.61 7.54 76.21
C PRO A 187 -54.96 7.54 75.46
N ASN A 188 -55.22 8.53 74.59
CA ASN A 188 -56.43 8.60 73.78
C ASN A 188 -56.47 7.54 72.67
N LEU A 189 -55.31 7.23 72.07
CA LEU A 189 -55.19 6.25 70.99
C LEU A 189 -55.55 4.84 71.50
N VAL A 190 -55.13 4.52 72.73
CA VAL A 190 -55.42 3.24 73.40
C VAL A 190 -56.92 3.01 73.59
N ARG A 191 -57.70 4.08 73.80
CA ARG A 191 -59.15 3.98 74.03
C ARG A 191 -59.97 4.00 72.75
N GLN A 192 -59.44 4.56 71.67
CA GLN A 192 -60.19 4.87 70.44
C GLN A 192 -59.87 3.96 69.26
N ALA A 193 -58.69 3.32 69.24
CA ALA A 193 -58.25 2.51 68.11
C ALA A 193 -57.62 1.18 68.55
N THR A 194 -57.95 0.10 67.84
CA THR A 194 -57.26 -1.19 67.97
C THR A 194 -56.05 -1.17 67.04
N ILE A 195 -54.84 -1.14 67.63
CA ILE A 195 -53.60 -1.13 66.86
C ILE A 195 -53.25 -2.57 66.49
N GLN A 196 -53.13 -2.85 65.19
CA GLN A 196 -52.68 -4.14 64.67
C GLN A 196 -51.27 -3.98 64.13
N ILE A 197 -50.37 -4.87 64.55
CA ILE A 197 -48.97 -4.88 64.13
C ILE A 197 -48.80 -6.09 63.22
N GLN A 198 -48.27 -5.88 62.01
CA GLN A 198 -47.96 -6.98 61.10
C GLN A 198 -46.60 -7.60 61.41
N GLU A 199 -45.60 -6.76 61.68
CA GLU A 199 -44.24 -7.18 62.02
C GLU A 199 -43.58 -6.07 62.84
N ILE A 200 -42.80 -6.44 63.86
CA ILE A 200 -41.94 -5.53 64.62
C ILE A 200 -40.58 -6.19 64.81
N GLN A 201 -39.52 -5.44 64.52
CA GLN A 201 -38.16 -5.95 64.61
C GLN A 201 -37.15 -4.81 64.78
N ARG A 202 -35.97 -5.15 65.32
CA ARG A 202 -34.81 -4.27 65.30
C ARG A 202 -34.25 -4.18 63.89
N THR A 203 -33.75 -3.00 63.52
CA THR A 203 -33.00 -2.88 62.26
C THR A 203 -31.62 -3.51 62.47
N PRO A 204 -31.18 -4.46 61.63
CA PRO A 204 -29.87 -5.08 61.78
C PRO A 204 -28.74 -4.02 61.79
N GLN A 205 -27.75 -4.22 62.67
CA GLN A 205 -26.53 -3.41 62.64
C GLN A 205 -25.87 -3.57 61.28
N ARG A 206 -25.55 -2.47 60.61
CA ARG A 206 -24.71 -2.54 59.41
C ARG A 206 -23.29 -2.83 59.86
N TYR A 207 -22.70 -3.89 59.33
CA TYR A 207 -21.25 -4.10 59.42
C TYR A 207 -20.57 -3.01 58.59
N SER A 208 -19.74 -2.19 59.27
CA SER A 208 -18.87 -1.20 58.64
C SER A 208 -17.59 -1.83 58.13
#